data_AF-A0A7L4ZV59-F1
#
_entry.id   AF-A0A7L4ZV59-F1
#
_cell.length_a   1.000
_cell.length_b   1.000
_cell.length_c   1.000
_cell.angle_alpha   90.00
_cell.angle_beta   90.00
_cell.angle_gamma   90.00
#
_symmetry.space_group_name_H-M   'P 1'
#
loop_
_entity.id
_entity.type
_entity.pdbx_description
1 polymer ?
#
loop_
_entity_poly.entity_id
_entity_poly.type
_entity_poly.pdbx_seq_one_letter_code
_entity_poly.pdbx_strand_id
1 'polypeptide(L)'
;MKTLLISVLLALGASAATAQAPARGYWNLETNLTTRDFTVVRFYNDEHQLLREERLDNLCLDLSRGTPLCRRTAQLLNGTLAQVLLDPNSSESTSMLAVQLGQNRRIQRVYAVR
;
A
#
# COMPACT_ATOMS: atom_id res chain seq x y z
N MET A 1 69.11 -10.08 9.06
CA MET A 1 67.75 -10.62 8.82
C MET A 1 66.80 -9.81 9.69
N LYS A 2 66.43 -8.59 9.28
CA LYS A 2 65.24 -8.19 8.49
C LYS A 2 63.93 -8.58 9.21
N THR A 3 63.45 -7.57 9.95
CA THR A 3 62.17 -7.44 10.65
C THR A 3 60.96 -7.71 9.75
N LEU A 4 59.82 -8.11 10.33
CA LEU A 4 58.48 -7.65 9.94
C LEU A 4 57.44 -8.05 11.00
N LEU A 5 57.00 -7.05 11.78
CA LEU A 5 55.82 -7.06 12.64
C LEU A 5 54.59 -6.97 11.73
N ILE A 6 53.65 -7.91 11.86
CA ILE A 6 52.36 -7.88 11.15
C ILE A 6 51.32 -7.29 12.11
N SER A 7 51.02 -6.01 11.92
CA SER A 7 49.91 -5.33 12.60
C SER A 7 48.60 -5.68 11.91
N VAL A 8 47.74 -6.43 12.61
CA VAL A 8 46.35 -6.71 12.19
C VAL A 8 45.50 -5.50 12.55
N LEU A 9 45.13 -4.70 11.55
CA LEU A 9 44.14 -3.63 11.67
C LEU A 9 42.74 -4.25 11.52
N LEU A 10 42.01 -4.36 12.64
CA LEU A 10 40.56 -4.60 12.63
C LEU A 10 39.87 -3.35 12.07
N ALA A 11 39.46 -3.40 10.81
CA ALA A 11 38.51 -2.46 10.27
C ALA A 11 37.11 -2.81 10.81
N LEU A 12 36.66 -2.08 11.84
CA LEU A 12 35.24 -2.03 12.18
C LEU A 12 34.50 -1.33 11.02
N GLY A 13 33.90 -2.13 10.15
CA GLY A 13 32.93 -1.64 9.18
C GLY A 13 31.68 -1.16 9.91
N ALA A 14 31.59 0.15 10.16
CA ALA A 14 30.35 0.77 10.57
C ALA A 14 29.38 0.74 9.38
N SER A 15 28.38 -0.14 9.44
CA SER A 15 27.25 -0.10 8.52
C SER A 15 26.47 1.19 8.78
N ALA A 16 26.77 2.23 8.00
CA ALA A 16 25.93 3.42 7.96
C ALA A 16 24.56 3.01 7.42
N ALA A 17 23.55 2.98 8.29
CA ALA A 17 22.16 2.89 7.85
C ALA A 17 21.88 4.14 7.01
N THR A 18 21.88 3.99 5.69
CA THR A 18 21.35 5.01 4.80
C THR A 18 19.89 5.22 5.17
N ALA A 19 19.54 6.43 5.60
CA ALA A 19 18.15 6.82 5.68
C ALA A 19 17.57 6.74 4.26
N GLN A 20 16.91 5.62 3.92
CA GLN A 20 16.12 5.53 2.70
C GLN A 20 15.11 6.68 2.73
N ALA A 21 15.11 7.50 1.69
CA ALA A 21 14.03 8.46 1.46
C ALA A 21 12.69 7.72 1.57
N PRO A 22 11.61 8.36 2.09
CA PRO A 22 10.33 7.69 2.24
C PRO A 22 9.95 7.06 0.90
N ALA A 23 9.80 5.73 0.89
CA ALA A 23 9.45 4.98 -0.30
C ALA A 23 8.21 5.63 -0.92
N ARG A 24 8.27 5.91 -2.22
CA ARG A 24 7.20 6.55 -2.98
C ARG A 24 6.46 5.50 -3.78
N GLY A 25 5.20 5.75 -4.04
CA GLY A 25 4.35 4.85 -4.79
C GLY A 25 2.99 5.47 -5.06
N TYR A 26 2.13 4.69 -5.69
CA TYR A 26 0.77 5.10 -5.98
C TYR A 26 -0.15 3.88 -5.95
N TRP A 27 -1.46 4.14 -5.89
CA TRP A 27 -2.47 3.12 -6.02
C TRP A 27 -3.41 3.42 -7.20
N ASN A 28 -3.98 2.37 -7.76
CA ASN A 28 -5.00 2.45 -8.81
C ASN A 28 -6.23 1.63 -8.40
N LEU A 29 -7.41 2.06 -8.89
CA LEU A 29 -8.68 1.38 -8.72
C LEU A 29 -9.24 0.98 -10.07
N GLU A 30 -9.60 -0.29 -10.21
CA GLU A 30 -10.35 -0.80 -11.34
C GLU A 30 -11.68 -1.35 -10.83
N THR A 31 -12.78 -0.80 -11.33
CA THR A 31 -14.13 -1.20 -10.93
C THR A 31 -14.90 -1.65 -12.15
N ASN A 32 -15.62 -2.77 -12.07
CA ASN A 32 -16.54 -3.14 -13.14
C ASN A 32 -17.74 -2.18 -13.13
N LEU A 33 -17.81 -1.29 -14.13
CA LEU A 33 -18.87 -0.28 -14.21
C LEU A 33 -20.24 -0.85 -14.60
N THR A 34 -20.27 -2.04 -15.20
CA THR A 34 -21.48 -2.74 -15.63
C THR A 34 -22.20 -3.39 -14.45
N THR A 35 -21.50 -4.23 -13.69
CA THR A 35 -22.09 -5.01 -12.59
C THR A 35 -21.91 -4.32 -11.25
N ARG A 36 -20.87 -3.49 -11.08
CA ARG A 36 -20.56 -2.75 -9.85
C ARG A 36 -20.47 -3.64 -8.61
N ASP A 37 -20.06 -4.88 -8.82
CA ASP A 37 -19.99 -5.93 -7.81
C ASP A 37 -18.59 -6.09 -7.25
N PHE A 38 -17.54 -5.51 -7.85
CA PHE A 38 -16.20 -5.52 -7.29
C PHE A 38 -15.37 -4.31 -7.70
N THR A 39 -14.35 -4.04 -6.89
CA THR A 39 -13.25 -3.13 -7.19
C THR A 39 -11.94 -3.87 -6.93
N VAL A 40 -11.00 -3.78 -7.87
CA VAL A 40 -9.61 -4.19 -7.69
C VAL A 40 -8.78 -2.96 -7.32
N VAL A 41 -8.03 -3.07 -6.24
CA VAL A 41 -7.06 -2.07 -5.78
C VAL A 41 -5.66 -2.59 -6.08
N ARG A 42 -4.84 -1.80 -6.76
CA ARG A 42 -3.44 -2.13 -7.04
C ARG A 42 -2.52 -1.09 -6.43
N PHE A 43 -1.44 -1.54 -5.82
CA PHE A 43 -0.41 -0.71 -5.21
C PHE A 43 0.90 -0.89 -5.97
N TYR A 44 1.53 0.21 -6.34
CA TYR A 44 2.76 0.26 -7.11
C TYR A 44 3.82 1.08 -6.37
N ASN A 45 5.09 0.74 -6.58
CA ASN A 45 6.19 1.65 -6.24
C ASN A 45 6.32 2.76 -7.32
N ASP A 46 7.28 3.65 -7.11
CA ASP A 46 7.65 4.72 -8.03
C ASP A 46 8.26 4.22 -9.36
N GLU A 47 8.80 3.01 -9.37
CA GLU A 47 9.28 2.30 -10.57
C GLU A 47 8.15 1.59 -11.35
N HIS A 48 6.88 1.82 -10.98
CA HIS A 48 5.70 1.21 -11.58
C HIS A 48 5.60 -0.32 -11.43
N GLN A 49 6.37 -0.91 -10.52
CA GLN A 49 6.28 -2.33 -10.20
C GLN A 49 5.08 -2.57 -9.30
N LEU A 50 4.27 -3.59 -9.64
CA LEU A 50 3.14 -3.99 -8.82
C LEU A 50 3.67 -4.61 -7.52
N LEU A 51 3.37 -3.96 -6.40
CA LEU A 51 3.71 -4.47 -5.06
C LEU A 51 2.60 -5.37 -4.53
N ARG A 52 1.35 -4.97 -4.75
CA ARG A 52 0.18 -5.70 -4.26
C ARG A 52 -1.06 -5.45 -5.08
N GLU A 53 -1.90 -6.47 -5.20
CA GLU A 53 -3.24 -6.40 -5.77
C GLU A 53 -4.25 -6.97 -4.77
N GLU A 54 -5.40 -6.32 -4.63
CA GLU A 54 -6.49 -6.76 -3.78
C GLU A 54 -7.83 -6.60 -4.47
N ARG A 55 -8.65 -7.66 -4.44
CA ARG A 55 -10.03 -7.63 -4.94
C ARG A 55 -11.01 -7.43 -3.79
N LEU A 56 -11.79 -6.37 -3.87
CA LEU A 56 -12.83 -6.01 -2.91
C LEU A 56 -14.19 -6.48 -3.44
N ASP A 57 -14.60 -7.68 -3.08
CA ASP A 57 -15.87 -8.25 -3.52
C ASP A 57 -17.08 -7.55 -2.89
N ASN A 58 -18.15 -7.40 -3.66
CA ASN A 58 -19.40 -6.70 -3.33
C ASN A 58 -19.18 -5.21 -2.98
N LEU A 59 -18.19 -4.55 -3.60
CA LEU A 59 -17.91 -3.13 -3.43
C LEU A 59 -17.55 -2.48 -4.75
N CYS A 60 -18.15 -1.33 -5.03
CA CYS A 60 -17.82 -0.47 -6.16
C CYS A 60 -17.32 0.86 -5.61
N LEU A 61 -16.01 1.10 -5.68
CA LEU A 61 -15.40 2.37 -5.34
C LEU A 61 -15.42 3.30 -6.55
N ASP A 62 -16.08 4.45 -6.39
CA ASP A 62 -16.02 5.59 -7.31
C ASP A 62 -15.53 6.81 -6.52
N LEU A 63 -14.27 7.17 -6.71
CA LEU A 63 -13.64 8.32 -6.04
C LEU A 63 -13.74 9.62 -6.86
N SER A 64 -14.32 9.59 -8.06
CA SER A 64 -14.38 10.74 -8.98
C SER A 64 -15.21 11.91 -8.43
N ARG A 65 -16.17 11.60 -7.55
CA ARG A 65 -17.16 12.57 -7.06
C ARG A 65 -16.65 13.49 -5.94
N GLY A 66 -15.45 13.27 -5.41
CA GLY A 66 -14.84 14.14 -4.40
C GLY A 66 -15.61 14.28 -3.07
N THR A 67 -16.57 13.37 -2.80
CA THR A 67 -17.38 13.42 -1.57
C THR A 67 -16.51 13.20 -0.33
N PRO A 68 -16.96 13.60 0.88
CA PRO A 68 -16.22 13.32 2.12
C PRO A 68 -15.90 11.83 2.30
N LEU A 69 -16.79 10.94 1.85
CA LEU A 69 -16.54 9.50 1.84
C LEU A 69 -15.41 9.13 0.88
N CYS A 70 -15.38 9.71 -0.33
CA CYS A 70 -14.27 9.49 -1.28
C CYS A 70 -12.93 9.90 -0.67
N ARG A 71 -12.89 11.05 0.03
CA ARG A 71 -11.67 11.53 0.69
C ARG A 71 -11.21 10.59 1.80
N ARG A 72 -12.13 10.09 2.63
CA ARG A 72 -11.81 9.10 3.68
C ARG A 72 -11.27 7.81 3.08
N THR A 73 -11.90 7.31 2.02
CA THR A 73 -11.41 6.13 1.29
C THR A 73 -10.01 6.37 0.73
N ALA A 74 -9.77 7.51 0.09
CA ALA A 74 -8.45 7.86 -0.43
C ALA A 74 -7.38 7.98 0.68
N GLN A 75 -7.72 8.56 1.83
CA GLN A 75 -6.82 8.61 2.99
C GLN A 75 -6.47 7.21 3.51
N LEU A 76 -7.47 6.32 3.55
CA LEU A 76 -7.27 4.93 3.95
C LEU A 76 -6.36 4.19 2.97
N LEU A 77 -6.57 4.38 1.65
CA LEU A 77 -5.70 3.84 0.62
C LEU A 77 -4.27 4.38 0.72
N ASN A 78 -4.09 5.66 1.05
CA ASN A 78 -2.76 6.24 1.28
C ASN A 78 -2.06 5.62 2.50
N GLY A 79 -2.77 5.42 3.61
CA GLY A 79 -2.22 4.72 4.77
C GLY A 79 -1.85 3.28 4.46
N THR A 80 -2.70 2.60 3.67
CA THR A 80 -2.44 1.23 3.20
C THR A 80 -1.21 1.16 2.29
N LEU A 81 -1.07 2.12 1.36
CA LEU A 81 0.09 2.24 0.48
C LEU A 81 1.39 2.41 1.29
N ALA A 82 1.37 3.23 2.34
CA ALA A 82 2.54 3.39 3.21
C ALA A 82 2.94 2.06 3.88
N GLN A 83 1.97 1.22 4.27
CA GLN A 83 2.26 -0.12 4.79
C GLN A 83 2.83 -1.04 3.71
N VAL A 84 2.26 -1.05 2.50
CA VAL A 84 2.74 -1.89 1.38
C VAL A 84 4.17 -1.53 0.99
N LEU A 85 4.50 -0.24 0.98
CA LEU A 85 5.83 0.24 0.64
C LEU A 85 6.88 -0.14 1.69
N LEU A 86 6.48 -0.29 2.96
CA LEU A 86 7.36 -0.74 4.04
C LEU A 86 7.53 -2.28 4.02
N ASP A 87 6.44 -3.01 3.83
CA ASP A 87 6.43 -4.47 3.74
C ASP A 87 5.41 -4.97 2.71
N PRO A 88 5.85 -5.23 1.46
CA PRO A 88 4.98 -5.72 0.39
C PRO A 88 4.38 -7.11 0.69
N ASN A 89 5.06 -7.92 1.50
CA ASN A 89 4.68 -9.31 1.77
C ASN A 89 3.77 -9.44 3.00
N SER A 90 3.45 -8.34 3.67
CA SER A 90 2.53 -8.32 4.82
C SER A 90 1.12 -8.75 4.41
N SER A 91 0.74 -9.97 4.81
CA SER A 91 -0.59 -10.55 4.56
C SER A 91 -1.69 -9.98 5.46
N GLU A 92 -1.32 -9.33 6.57
CA GLU A 92 -2.26 -8.74 7.53
C GLU A 92 -3.03 -7.55 6.96
N SER A 93 -2.36 -6.71 6.15
CA SER A 93 -2.95 -5.52 5.53
C SER A 93 -4.11 -5.85 4.58
N THR A 94 -4.10 -7.03 3.93
CA THR A 94 -5.13 -7.46 2.97
C THR A 94 -6.49 -7.67 3.64
N SER A 95 -6.51 -8.32 4.80
CA SER A 95 -7.75 -8.54 5.53
C SER A 95 -8.30 -7.23 6.12
N MET A 96 -7.41 -6.30 6.47
CA MET A 96 -7.81 -5.03 7.07
C MET A 96 -8.43 -4.06 6.07
N LEU A 97 -7.93 -3.95 4.84
CA LEU A 97 -8.48 -3.02 3.85
C LEU A 97 -9.95 -3.34 3.54
N ALA A 98 -10.24 -4.60 3.18
CA ALA A 98 -11.60 -5.07 2.95
C ALA A 98 -12.52 -4.91 4.18
N VAL A 99 -12.02 -5.17 5.39
CA VAL A 99 -12.79 -5.01 6.63
C VAL A 99 -13.10 -3.54 6.92
N GLN A 100 -12.11 -2.65 6.84
CA GLN A 100 -12.27 -1.22 7.12
C GLN A 100 -13.19 -0.54 6.09
N LEU A 101 -13.11 -0.94 4.82
CA LEU A 101 -14.04 -0.49 3.79
C LEU A 101 -15.43 -1.14 3.93
N GLY A 102 -15.48 -2.41 4.36
CA GLY A 102 -16.70 -3.15 4.68
C GLY A 102 -17.52 -2.52 5.81
N GLN A 103 -16.86 -1.97 6.84
CA GLN A 103 -17.54 -1.22 7.91
C GLN A 103 -18.23 0.05 7.38
N ASN A 104 -17.65 0.72 6.37
CA ASN A 104 -18.28 1.84 5.69
C ASN A 104 -19.46 1.44 4.77
N ARG A 105 -19.58 0.15 4.37
CA ARG A 105 -20.67 -0.32 3.48
C ARG A 105 -22.06 -0.26 4.10
N ARG A 106 -22.20 -0.31 5.43
CA ARG A 106 -23.52 -0.18 6.07
C ARG A 106 -24.20 1.16 5.71
N ILE A 107 -23.43 2.17 5.32
CA ILE A 107 -23.92 3.45 4.83
C ILE A 107 -24.14 3.44 3.31
N GLN A 108 -23.35 2.69 2.53
CA GLN A 108 -23.46 2.64 1.06
C GLN A 108 -24.66 1.85 0.53
N ARG A 109 -25.21 0.88 1.28
CA ARG A 109 -26.48 0.22 0.88
C ARG A 109 -27.66 1.18 0.75
N VAL A 110 -27.59 2.36 1.39
CA VAL A 110 -28.59 3.41 1.24
C VAL A 110 -28.50 4.12 -0.12
N TYR A 111 -27.30 4.15 -0.74
CA TYR A 111 -27.05 4.86 -2.00
C TYR A 111 -26.93 3.94 -3.23
N ALA A 112 -26.79 2.63 -3.03
CA ALA A 112 -26.89 1.64 -4.12
C ALA A 112 -28.36 1.36 -4.53
N VAL A 113 -29.32 2.03 -3.90
CA VAL A 113 -30.73 2.04 -4.33
C VAL A 113 -31.02 3.36 -5.03
N ARG A 114 -30.77 3.40 -6.35
CA ARG A 114 -31.59 4.08 -7.39
C ARG A 114 -30.86 4.13 -8.72
#